data_AF-A0A1M3N4K6-F1
#
_entry.id   AF-A0A1M3N4K6-F1
#
_cell.length_a   1.000
_cell.length_b   1.000
_cell.length_c   1.000
_cell.angle_alpha   90.00
_cell.angle_beta   90.00
_cell.angle_gamma   90.00
#
_symmetry.space_group_name_H-M   'P 1'
#
loop_
_entity.id
_entity.type
_entity.pdbx_description
1 polymer ?
#
loop_
_entity_poly.entity_id
_entity_poly.type
_entity_poly.pdbx_seq_one_letter_code
_entity_poly.pdbx_strand_id
1 'polypeptide(L)'
;MTRPPATPRSPLVAVALVLAGVLAGACEPDENAAPRVLPQRTTVTTDGGPSERGTADAGPAGASCSNGVRDGDETDIDCGGATCPACALGRACVAGRDCVSLACADAKCTNDAGCSDGSREGFTPAPMFPNIAACAGGWSVPGLGTTTTPACGRVSGNDSANPTGKDCSVADLCQVGWHVCETPAAVATKSGGEGCVAAGLNGQNAFFAIRQAGSGAAACGPGTNDLFGCGDVGAPPDAETCAPLDRFSGDLCTSLPTTWACGADGGNELGNVTKTASEGGGVLCCRDGP
;
A
#
# COMPACT_ATOMS: atom_id res chain seq x y z
N MET A 1 23.28 -32.49 -60.92
CA MET A 1 23.30 -31.12 -61.49
C MET A 1 22.48 -30.24 -60.54
N THR A 2 23.05 -29.77 -59.43
CA THR A 2 23.86 -28.54 -59.23
C THR A 2 23.02 -27.29 -58.86
N ARG A 3 22.81 -27.15 -57.53
CA ARG A 3 22.92 -25.95 -56.65
C ARG A 3 22.19 -24.63 -57.00
N PRO A 4 21.33 -24.09 -56.09
CA PRO A 4 20.95 -22.67 -56.07
C PRO A 4 21.86 -21.82 -55.13
N PRO A 5 21.82 -20.48 -55.24
CA PRO A 5 22.98 -19.60 -55.02
C PRO A 5 23.22 -19.13 -53.57
N ALA A 6 24.43 -18.57 -53.39
CA ALA A 6 25.05 -18.15 -52.14
C ALA A 6 24.35 -16.98 -51.42
N THR A 7 24.34 -17.05 -50.09
CA THR A 7 24.03 -15.93 -49.18
C THR A 7 25.25 -15.02 -49.01
N PRO A 8 25.08 -13.67 -48.99
CA PRO A 8 26.16 -12.77 -48.63
C PRO A 8 26.33 -12.71 -47.10
N ARG A 9 27.56 -12.94 -46.65
CA ARG A 9 28.01 -12.74 -45.27
C ARG A 9 28.18 -11.24 -45.01
N SER A 10 27.56 -10.73 -43.95
CA SER A 10 27.88 -9.40 -43.39
C SER A 10 28.96 -9.51 -42.31
N PRO A 11 29.84 -8.50 -42.17
CA PRO A 11 31.04 -8.59 -41.35
C PRO A 11 30.73 -8.37 -39.86
N LEU A 12 31.44 -9.14 -39.04
CA LEU A 12 31.64 -8.89 -37.62
C LEU A 12 32.21 -7.49 -37.40
N VAL A 13 31.48 -6.64 -36.68
CA VAL A 13 32.07 -5.46 -36.04
C VAL A 13 32.27 -5.79 -34.57
N ALA A 14 33.53 -6.07 -34.22
CA ALA A 14 33.98 -6.16 -32.85
C ALA A 14 33.99 -4.76 -32.25
N VAL A 15 33.14 -4.52 -31.25
CA VAL A 15 33.23 -3.32 -30.41
C VAL A 15 33.94 -3.71 -29.12
N ALA A 16 35.04 -3.01 -28.88
CA ALA A 16 36.01 -3.27 -27.83
C ALA A 16 35.42 -3.05 -26.43
N LEU A 17 35.73 -4.01 -25.54
CA LEU A 17 35.65 -3.89 -24.09
C LEU A 17 36.55 -2.72 -23.65
N VAL A 18 35.96 -1.73 -22.98
CA VAL A 18 36.71 -0.81 -22.12
C VAL A 18 36.38 -1.18 -20.68
N LEU A 19 37.31 -1.91 -20.03
CA LEU A 19 37.35 -2.03 -18.59
C LEU A 19 37.79 -0.69 -18.01
N ALA A 20 36.90 -0.03 -17.27
CA ALA A 20 37.28 0.95 -16.26
C ALA A 20 36.97 0.34 -14.90
N GLY A 21 38.02 -0.12 -14.22
CA GLY A 21 37.95 -0.54 -12.84
C GLY A 21 37.65 0.66 -11.95
N VAL A 22 36.64 0.53 -11.10
CA VAL A 22 36.45 1.39 -9.95
C VAL A 22 36.71 0.55 -8.71
N LEU A 23 37.65 1.06 -7.93
CA LEU A 23 38.23 0.48 -6.74
C LEU A 23 37.19 0.26 -5.65
N ALA A 24 37.36 -0.87 -4.96
CA ALA A 24 36.66 -1.22 -3.73
C ALA A 24 36.86 -0.13 -2.68
N GLY A 25 35.74 0.40 -2.17
CA GLY A 25 35.67 1.09 -0.89
C GLY A 25 34.87 0.22 0.06
N ALA A 26 35.56 -0.67 0.78
CA ALA A 26 34.99 -1.35 1.92
C ALA A 26 34.68 -0.32 3.01
N CYS A 27 33.46 -0.33 3.54
CA CYS A 27 33.11 0.39 4.76
C CYS A 27 33.42 -0.57 5.92
N GLU A 28 34.54 -0.36 6.58
CA GLU A 28 34.94 -1.10 7.79
C GLU A 28 34.10 -0.59 8.98
N PRO A 29 33.55 -1.46 9.84
CA PRO A 29 32.97 -1.05 11.12
C PRO A 29 34.08 -0.78 12.15
N ASP A 30 33.98 0.37 12.81
CA ASP A 30 34.85 0.80 13.91
C ASP A 30 34.66 -0.13 15.13
N GLU A 31 35.66 -0.97 15.37
CA GLU A 31 35.82 -1.74 16.59
C GLU A 31 36.61 -0.91 17.61
N ASN A 32 35.97 -0.13 18.49
CA ASN A 32 36.51 0.20 19.82
C ASN A 32 35.58 1.08 20.67
N ALA A 33 34.73 0.46 21.52
CA ALA A 33 34.37 1.04 22.81
C ALA A 33 33.72 0.02 23.75
N ALA A 34 34.50 -0.53 24.66
CA ALA A 34 34.04 -1.04 25.96
C ALA A 34 35.17 -0.88 26.99
N PRO A 35 34.92 -0.89 28.31
CA PRO A 35 33.74 -0.44 29.07
C PRO A 35 34.16 0.60 30.14
N ARG A 36 33.24 1.45 30.62
CA ARG A 36 33.46 2.21 31.87
C ARG A 36 32.75 1.52 33.03
N VAL A 37 33.55 0.91 33.89
CA VAL A 37 33.17 0.37 35.21
C VAL A 37 33.33 1.46 36.26
N LEU A 38 32.34 1.60 37.16
CA LEU A 38 32.38 1.77 38.64
C LEU A 38 31.20 2.66 39.14
N PRO A 39 30.73 2.53 40.40
CA PRO A 39 30.91 1.45 41.39
C PRO A 39 29.59 0.85 41.89
N GLN A 40 29.73 -0.34 42.49
CA GLN A 40 28.74 -0.97 43.34
C GLN A 40 28.52 -0.15 44.62
N ARG A 41 27.26 0.03 45.02
CA ARG A 41 26.91 0.42 46.40
C ARG A 41 25.85 -0.53 46.95
N THR A 42 26.33 -1.38 47.85
CA THR A 42 25.58 -2.29 48.71
C THR A 42 25.09 -1.57 49.97
N THR A 43 23.82 -1.75 50.33
CA THR A 43 23.24 -1.80 51.70
C THR A 43 21.84 -2.42 51.55
N VAL A 44 21.60 -3.70 51.84
CA VAL A 44 21.27 -4.34 53.15
C VAL A 44 19.91 -3.90 53.74
N THR A 45 18.92 -4.78 53.51
CA THR A 45 17.88 -5.38 54.40
C THR A 45 16.85 -4.53 55.16
N THR A 46 15.55 -4.88 54.98
CA THR A 46 14.61 -5.33 56.05
C THR A 46 13.38 -6.03 55.44
N ASP A 47 13.26 -7.34 55.72
CA ASP A 47 12.10 -8.14 56.17
C ASP A 47 10.65 -7.79 55.77
N GLY A 48 10.03 -8.72 55.02
CA GLY A 48 8.86 -9.51 55.44
C GLY A 48 7.49 -8.83 55.67
N GLY A 49 6.52 -9.15 54.81
CA GLY A 49 5.08 -9.05 55.12
C GLY A 49 4.16 -9.31 53.92
N PRO A 50 3.12 -10.17 53.99
CA PRO A 50 2.55 -10.83 52.82
C PRO A 50 1.27 -10.20 52.27
N SER A 51 1.02 -10.48 50.98
CA SER A 51 -0.28 -10.65 50.32
C SER A 51 -1.43 -9.72 50.73
N GLU A 52 -1.61 -8.64 49.98
CA GLU A 52 -2.92 -8.06 49.75
C GLU A 52 -3.27 -8.29 48.28
N ARG A 53 -4.42 -8.92 48.06
CA ARG A 53 -5.01 -9.14 46.74
C ARG A 53 -5.24 -7.78 46.08
N GLY A 54 -4.36 -7.42 45.14
CA GLY A 54 -4.56 -6.29 44.25
C GLY A 54 -5.73 -6.58 43.32
N THR A 55 -6.90 -6.11 43.72
CA THR A 55 -8.02 -5.81 42.81
C THR A 55 -7.46 -5.06 41.61
N ALA A 56 -7.84 -5.48 40.39
CA ALA A 56 -7.58 -4.73 39.18
C ALA A 56 -8.27 -3.37 39.29
N ASP A 57 -7.57 -2.41 39.88
CA ASP A 57 -7.99 -1.02 39.91
C ASP A 57 -7.68 -0.49 38.52
N ALA A 58 -8.72 -0.34 37.72
CA ALA A 58 -8.67 0.41 36.49
C ALA A 58 -8.32 1.85 36.86
N GLY A 59 -7.02 2.14 36.93
CA GLY A 59 -6.51 3.49 37.00
C GLY A 59 -7.17 4.34 35.90
N PRO A 60 -7.28 5.66 36.10
CA PRO A 60 -8.01 6.51 35.17
C PRO A 60 -7.49 6.25 33.76
N ALA A 61 -8.39 6.00 32.79
CA ALA A 61 -8.12 5.41 31.47
C ALA A 61 -7.09 6.17 30.58
N GLY A 62 -6.44 7.22 31.08
CA GLY A 62 -5.32 7.89 30.44
C GLY A 62 -3.97 7.76 31.17
N ALA A 63 -3.93 7.21 32.39
CA ALA A 63 -2.70 7.02 33.15
C ALA A 63 -1.94 5.74 32.76
N SER A 64 -2.63 4.71 32.24
CA SER A 64 -1.98 3.48 31.75
C SER A 64 -1.20 3.73 30.46
N CYS A 65 -1.84 4.38 29.48
CA CYS A 65 -1.36 4.56 28.10
C CYS A 65 -0.10 5.45 27.90
N SER A 66 0.65 5.74 28.95
CA SER A 66 1.88 6.54 28.90
C SER A 66 2.79 6.36 30.13
N ASN A 67 2.60 5.26 30.89
CA ASN A 67 3.34 5.00 32.13
C ASN A 67 4.60 4.12 31.94
N GLY A 68 4.86 3.64 30.72
CA GLY A 68 6.02 2.80 30.39
C GLY A 68 5.87 1.34 30.80
N VAL A 69 4.66 0.91 31.19
CA VAL A 69 4.34 -0.44 31.64
C VAL A 69 3.16 -0.95 30.86
N ARG A 70 3.27 -2.18 30.34
CA ARG A 70 2.12 -2.85 29.72
C ARG A 70 1.10 -3.25 30.78
N ASP A 71 0.04 -2.46 30.93
CA ASP A 71 -1.05 -2.71 31.88
C ASP A 71 -2.44 -2.37 31.30
N GLY A 72 -3.49 -2.58 32.10
CA GLY A 72 -4.87 -2.34 31.66
C GLY A 72 -5.26 -3.16 30.42
N ASP A 73 -5.74 -2.47 29.38
CA ASP A 73 -6.20 -3.06 28.11
C ASP A 73 -5.12 -3.05 27.02
N GLU A 74 -3.87 -2.71 27.34
CA GLU A 74 -2.78 -2.54 26.36
C GLU A 74 -2.31 -3.84 25.70
N THR A 75 -2.08 -3.77 24.38
CA THR A 75 -1.51 -4.89 23.63
C THR A 75 0.00 -4.82 23.49
N ASP A 76 0.58 -3.62 23.62
CA ASP A 76 2.01 -3.37 23.83
C ASP A 76 2.16 -2.19 24.80
N ILE A 77 3.36 -1.95 25.33
CA ILE A 77 3.63 -0.89 26.31
C ILE A 77 3.08 0.46 25.80
N ASP A 78 2.15 1.03 26.56
CA ASP A 78 1.52 2.35 26.32
C ASP A 78 0.68 2.45 25.03
N CYS A 79 0.27 1.33 24.41
CA CYS A 79 -0.52 1.36 23.18
C CYS A 79 -1.43 0.14 22.93
N GLY A 80 -2.36 0.32 22.00
CA GLY A 80 -3.30 -0.70 21.54
C GLY A 80 -4.49 -0.89 22.49
N GLY A 81 -5.23 -1.98 22.29
CA GLY A 81 -6.43 -2.21 23.07
C GLY A 81 -7.58 -1.29 22.70
N ALA A 82 -8.57 -1.19 23.58
CA ALA A 82 -9.78 -0.39 23.32
C ALA A 82 -9.64 1.08 23.74
N THR A 83 -8.69 1.40 24.64
CA THR A 83 -8.61 2.68 25.33
C THR A 83 -7.35 3.48 25.02
N CYS A 84 -6.26 2.83 24.62
CA CYS A 84 -4.99 3.49 24.33
C CYS A 84 -4.83 3.82 22.83
N PRO A 85 -3.92 4.75 22.48
CA PRO A 85 -3.59 5.03 21.09
C PRO A 85 -3.11 3.78 20.36
N ALA A 86 -3.39 3.69 19.06
CA ALA A 86 -2.95 2.56 18.26
C ALA A 86 -1.42 2.47 18.21
N CYS A 87 -0.90 1.24 18.28
CA CYS A 87 0.50 0.90 18.27
C CYS A 87 1.15 1.14 16.90
N ALA A 88 2.41 1.58 16.94
CA ALA A 88 3.24 1.73 15.74
C ALA A 88 3.62 0.38 15.11
N LEU A 89 4.17 0.41 13.90
CA LEU A 89 4.65 -0.81 13.22
C LEU A 89 5.67 -1.59 14.09
N GLY A 90 5.62 -2.91 14.03
CA GLY A 90 6.49 -3.85 14.76
C GLY A 90 6.12 -4.10 16.23
N ARG A 91 5.22 -3.27 16.79
CA ARG A 91 4.69 -3.39 18.16
C ARG A 91 3.71 -4.54 18.30
N ALA A 92 3.56 -5.05 19.51
CA ALA A 92 2.65 -6.14 19.80
C ALA A 92 1.17 -5.73 19.63
N CYS A 93 0.36 -6.65 19.12
CA CYS A 93 -1.06 -6.43 18.88
C CYS A 93 -1.84 -7.73 19.02
N VAL A 94 -3.16 -7.62 19.19
CA VAL A 94 -4.10 -8.75 19.22
C VAL A 94 -5.10 -8.66 18.05
N ALA A 95 -5.45 -7.45 17.63
CA ALA A 95 -6.38 -7.17 16.56
C ALA A 95 -5.87 -5.99 15.71
N GLY A 96 -6.39 -5.87 14.47
CA GLY A 96 -5.99 -4.80 13.54
C GLY A 96 -6.11 -3.40 14.13
N ARG A 97 -7.20 -3.11 14.85
CA ARG A 97 -7.45 -1.82 15.52
C ARG A 97 -6.36 -1.41 16.52
N ASP A 98 -5.59 -2.37 17.03
CA ASP A 98 -4.51 -2.07 17.97
C ASP A 98 -3.33 -1.40 17.24
N CYS A 99 -3.34 -1.34 15.92
CA CYS A 99 -2.25 -0.84 15.09
C CYS A 99 -2.66 0.43 14.34
N VAL A 100 -1.74 1.39 14.23
CA VAL A 100 -1.93 2.58 13.35
C VAL A 100 -2.20 2.16 11.92
N SER A 101 -1.63 1.04 11.50
CA SER A 101 -1.80 0.47 10.17
C SER A 101 -3.10 -0.29 9.99
N LEU A 102 -3.88 -0.50 11.06
CA LEU A 102 -5.07 -1.36 11.10
C LEU A 102 -4.81 -2.85 10.77
N ALA A 103 -3.54 -3.28 10.65
CA ALA A 103 -3.17 -4.66 10.36
C ALA A 103 -2.29 -5.25 11.47
N CYS A 104 -2.79 -6.32 12.09
CA CYS A 104 -2.08 -7.12 13.07
C CYS A 104 -1.85 -8.52 12.50
N ALA A 105 -0.59 -8.88 12.23
CA ALA A 105 -0.20 -10.19 11.74
C ALA A 105 1.00 -10.69 12.56
N ASP A 106 1.04 -11.99 12.85
CA ASP A 106 2.09 -12.60 13.68
C ASP A 106 2.28 -11.88 15.04
N ALA A 107 1.15 -11.46 15.64
CA ALA A 107 1.07 -10.67 16.87
C ALA A 107 1.86 -9.35 16.83
N LYS A 108 2.10 -8.80 15.63
CA LYS A 108 2.79 -7.53 15.41
C LYS A 108 2.04 -6.63 14.43
N CYS A 109 2.10 -5.34 14.68
CA CYS A 109 1.59 -4.35 13.74
C CYS A 109 2.43 -4.37 12.46
N THR A 110 1.80 -4.64 11.33
CA THR A 110 2.43 -4.69 10.01
C THR A 110 1.76 -3.71 9.06
N ASN A 111 2.41 -3.40 7.94
CA ASN A 111 1.79 -2.74 6.80
C ASN A 111 1.86 -3.59 5.52
N ASP A 112 2.00 -4.91 5.64
CA ASP A 112 2.14 -5.79 4.46
C ASP A 112 0.83 -6.04 3.72
N ALA A 113 -0.33 -5.65 4.27
CA ALA A 113 -1.61 -5.75 3.58
C ALA A 113 -1.67 -4.76 2.39
N GLY A 114 -1.09 -3.57 2.53
CA GLY A 114 -1.08 -2.52 1.52
C GLY A 114 -2.39 -1.73 1.42
N CYS A 115 -3.50 -2.31 1.84
CA CYS A 115 -4.80 -1.67 2.00
C CYS A 115 -5.03 -1.22 3.44
N SER A 116 -5.72 -0.09 3.60
CA SER A 116 -5.97 0.55 4.89
C SER A 116 -6.86 -0.25 5.82
N ASP A 117 -7.76 -1.08 5.31
CA ASP A 117 -8.66 -1.93 6.09
C ASP A 117 -8.05 -3.30 6.44
N GLY A 118 -6.82 -3.55 5.99
CA GLY A 118 -6.07 -4.77 6.32
C GLY A 118 -6.43 -5.99 5.45
N SER A 119 -7.37 -5.86 4.51
CA SER A 119 -7.73 -6.89 3.54
C SER A 119 -7.23 -6.52 2.14
N ARG A 120 -6.80 -7.53 1.37
CA ARG A 120 -6.48 -7.37 -0.05
C ARG A 120 -7.63 -7.96 -0.84
N GLU A 121 -8.16 -7.25 -1.82
CA GLU A 121 -9.20 -7.81 -2.69
C GLU A 121 -8.56 -8.45 -3.92
N GLY A 122 -7.56 -7.78 -4.50
CA GLY A 122 -6.70 -8.30 -5.57
C GLY A 122 -5.23 -8.30 -5.15
N PHE A 123 -4.39 -9.02 -5.88
CA PHE A 123 -3.01 -9.30 -5.47
C PHE A 123 -2.96 -9.89 -4.04
N THR A 124 -3.85 -10.87 -3.78
CA THR A 124 -4.14 -11.37 -2.43
C THR A 124 -3.00 -12.15 -1.77
N PRO A 125 -2.19 -12.97 -2.47
CA PRO A 125 -1.06 -13.63 -1.83
C PRO A 125 0.05 -12.60 -1.59
N ALA A 126 0.07 -11.98 -0.41
CA ALA A 126 1.08 -10.98 -0.03
C ALA A 126 2.53 -11.46 -0.25
N PRO A 127 2.90 -12.74 -0.04
CA PRO A 127 4.23 -13.23 -0.38
C PRO A 127 4.56 -13.20 -1.88
N MET A 128 3.55 -13.33 -2.76
CA MET A 128 3.73 -13.21 -4.21
C MET A 128 3.69 -11.75 -4.67
N PHE A 129 2.91 -10.91 -4.00
CA PHE A 129 2.73 -9.50 -4.32
C PHE A 129 3.08 -8.59 -3.13
N PRO A 130 4.34 -8.59 -2.67
CA PRO A 130 4.74 -7.87 -1.47
C PRO A 130 4.73 -6.35 -1.65
N ASN A 131 4.58 -5.87 -2.88
CA ASN A 131 4.76 -4.47 -3.25
C ASN A 131 3.57 -3.84 -4.01
N ILE A 132 2.50 -4.60 -4.26
CA ILE A 132 1.27 -4.11 -4.85
C ILE A 132 0.08 -4.77 -4.17
N ALA A 133 -1.00 -4.02 -3.96
CA ALA A 133 -2.27 -4.50 -3.43
C ALA A 133 -3.41 -3.87 -4.24
N ALA A 134 -4.50 -4.60 -4.46
CA ALA A 134 -5.74 -4.00 -4.97
C ALA A 134 -6.69 -3.80 -3.78
N CYS A 135 -7.05 -2.55 -3.54
CA CYS A 135 -7.76 -2.10 -2.34
C CYS A 135 -9.13 -1.55 -2.75
N ALA A 136 -10.20 -2.25 -2.36
CA ALA A 136 -11.57 -1.84 -2.65
C ALA A 136 -12.11 -0.89 -1.58
N GLY A 137 -13.10 -0.10 -1.96
CA GLY A 137 -13.71 0.89 -1.08
C GLY A 137 -14.14 2.14 -1.84
N GLY A 138 -14.79 3.05 -1.12
CA GLY A 138 -15.21 4.35 -1.64
C GLY A 138 -14.31 5.50 -1.23
N TRP A 139 -14.53 6.66 -1.86
CA TRP A 139 -14.01 7.96 -1.47
C TRP A 139 -14.97 9.06 -1.97
N SER A 140 -15.11 10.11 -1.19
CA SER A 140 -16.02 11.23 -1.49
C SER A 140 -15.31 12.56 -1.69
N VAL A 141 -14.04 12.69 -1.28
CA VAL A 141 -13.18 13.81 -1.68
C VAL A 141 -12.80 13.61 -3.15
N PRO A 142 -13.23 14.47 -4.08
CA PRO A 142 -13.05 14.23 -5.51
C PRO A 142 -11.59 14.21 -5.98
N GLY A 143 -11.33 13.31 -6.93
CA GLY A 143 -10.11 13.27 -7.70
C GLY A 143 -9.16 12.14 -7.30
N LEU A 144 -8.54 11.56 -8.32
CA LEU A 144 -7.51 10.54 -8.21
C LEU A 144 -6.10 11.13 -8.34
N GLY A 145 -5.94 12.23 -9.09
CA GLY A 145 -4.65 12.89 -9.33
C GLY A 145 -4.38 14.10 -8.42
N THR A 146 -5.42 14.75 -7.91
CA THR A 146 -5.36 16.05 -7.22
C THR A 146 -5.06 15.94 -5.73
N THR A 147 -5.44 14.83 -5.09
CA THR A 147 -5.23 14.59 -3.65
C THR A 147 -4.28 13.42 -3.43
N THR A 148 -3.04 13.70 -3.03
CA THR A 148 -2.03 12.67 -2.70
C THR A 148 -1.97 12.35 -1.21
N THR A 149 -2.52 13.22 -0.37
CA THR A 149 -2.57 13.02 1.09
C THR A 149 -3.89 12.38 1.53
N PRO A 150 -3.86 11.42 2.47
CA PRO A 150 -5.06 10.91 3.12
C PRO A 150 -5.84 12.04 3.81
N ALA A 151 -7.17 12.03 3.70
CA ALA A 151 -8.06 13.07 4.22
C ALA A 151 -8.83 12.64 5.48
N CYS A 152 -9.02 11.33 5.70
CA CYS A 152 -9.84 10.81 6.80
C CYS A 152 -9.06 9.89 7.76
N GLY A 153 -7.73 9.86 7.66
CA GLY A 153 -6.89 9.05 8.55
C GLY A 153 -6.87 7.56 8.18
N ARG A 154 -7.03 7.23 6.89
CA ARG A 154 -6.96 5.86 6.35
C ARG A 154 -7.96 4.89 7.00
N VAL A 155 -9.20 5.35 7.14
CA VAL A 155 -10.31 4.54 7.69
C VAL A 155 -11.28 4.04 6.62
N SER A 156 -10.99 4.27 5.33
CA SER A 156 -11.76 3.73 4.19
C SER A 156 -11.34 2.31 3.84
N GLY A 157 -12.21 1.61 3.12
CA GLY A 157 -12.00 0.21 2.68
C GLY A 157 -13.29 -0.58 2.80
N ASN A 158 -13.54 -1.57 1.93
CA ASN A 158 -14.79 -2.35 1.95
C ASN A 158 -15.01 -3.12 3.26
N ASP A 159 -13.94 -3.49 3.96
CA ASP A 159 -14.01 -4.19 5.25
C ASP A 159 -13.80 -3.24 6.45
N SER A 160 -13.79 -1.92 6.20
CA SER A 160 -13.62 -0.88 7.22
C SER A 160 -14.95 -0.41 7.83
N ALA A 161 -14.83 0.48 8.83
CA ALA A 161 -15.97 1.21 9.38
C ALA A 161 -16.47 2.36 8.48
N ASN A 162 -15.71 2.78 7.46
CA ASN A 162 -16.09 3.81 6.49
C ASN A 162 -16.02 3.29 5.03
N PRO A 163 -16.83 2.28 4.67
CA PRO A 163 -16.73 1.61 3.37
C PRO A 163 -17.08 2.49 2.17
N THR A 164 -17.88 3.54 2.40
CA THR A 164 -18.22 4.55 1.37
C THR A 164 -17.17 5.64 1.22
N GLY A 165 -16.17 5.70 2.11
CA GLY A 165 -15.13 6.73 2.12
C GLY A 165 -15.67 8.14 2.30
N LYS A 166 -16.67 8.29 3.19
CA LYS A 166 -17.18 9.61 3.55
C LYS A 166 -16.04 10.46 4.12
N ASP A 167 -15.85 11.65 3.56
CA ASP A 167 -14.77 12.60 3.85
C ASP A 167 -13.34 12.05 3.62
N CYS A 168 -13.21 10.88 2.98
CA CYS A 168 -11.94 10.28 2.60
C CYS A 168 -11.55 10.66 1.18
N SER A 169 -10.26 10.80 0.95
CA SER A 169 -9.66 10.81 -0.38
C SER A 169 -9.30 9.40 -0.78
N VAL A 170 -9.03 9.21 -2.07
CA VAL A 170 -8.58 7.91 -2.58
C VAL A 170 -7.28 7.40 -1.92
N ALA A 171 -6.44 8.32 -1.42
CA ALA A 171 -5.20 7.96 -0.72
C ALA A 171 -5.46 7.28 0.63
N ASP A 172 -6.66 7.44 1.20
CA ASP A 172 -7.06 6.77 2.44
C ASP A 172 -7.28 5.26 2.26
N LEU A 173 -7.44 4.74 1.02
CA LEU A 173 -7.56 3.30 0.75
C LEU A 173 -6.23 2.55 0.85
N CYS A 174 -5.12 3.27 0.73
CA CYS A 174 -3.80 2.67 0.90
C CYS A 174 -3.38 2.72 2.36
N GLN A 175 -2.58 1.75 2.78
CA GLN A 175 -2.02 1.70 4.12
C GLN A 175 -0.85 2.70 4.29
N VAL A 176 -0.39 2.93 5.53
CA VAL A 176 0.84 3.70 5.79
C VAL A 176 2.05 2.98 5.17
N GLY A 177 2.90 3.71 4.44
CA GLY A 177 4.01 3.14 3.65
C GLY A 177 3.59 2.66 2.25
N TRP A 178 2.37 3.04 1.83
CA TRP A 178 1.81 2.76 0.51
C TRP A 178 1.11 4.00 -0.05
N HIS A 179 1.11 4.11 -1.37
CA HIS A 179 0.45 5.15 -2.14
C HIS A 179 -0.37 4.54 -3.28
N VAL A 180 -1.34 5.27 -3.82
CA VAL A 180 -2.02 4.87 -5.05
C VAL A 180 -1.00 4.82 -6.18
N CYS A 181 -0.87 3.68 -6.85
CA CYS A 181 0.11 3.50 -7.93
C CYS A 181 0.01 4.64 -8.96
N GLU A 182 1.15 5.12 -9.45
CA GLU A 182 1.17 6.34 -10.26
C GLU A 182 1.27 6.09 -11.75
N THR A 183 1.96 5.03 -12.17
CA THR A 183 2.29 4.77 -13.58
C THR A 183 2.11 3.31 -13.95
N PRO A 184 1.90 3.00 -15.25
CA PRO A 184 1.91 1.62 -15.75
C PRO A 184 3.22 0.90 -15.42
N ALA A 185 4.36 1.59 -15.50
CA ALA A 185 5.67 1.03 -15.16
C ALA A 185 5.79 0.66 -13.66
N ALA A 186 5.20 1.46 -12.77
CA ALA A 186 5.13 1.13 -11.35
C ALA A 186 4.31 -0.15 -11.13
N VAL A 187 3.13 -0.27 -11.76
CA VAL A 187 2.31 -1.48 -11.68
C VAL A 187 3.09 -2.70 -12.18
N ALA A 188 3.73 -2.62 -13.35
CA ALA A 188 4.51 -3.72 -13.92
C ALA A 188 5.65 -4.19 -12.99
N THR A 189 6.35 -3.24 -12.38
CA THR A 189 7.47 -3.53 -11.47
C THR A 189 6.97 -4.12 -10.16
N LYS A 190 5.91 -3.54 -9.59
CA LYS A 190 5.41 -3.87 -8.24
C LYS A 190 4.59 -5.16 -8.23
N SER A 191 4.02 -5.56 -9.37
CA SER A 191 3.37 -6.87 -9.54
C SER A 191 4.32 -8.03 -9.84
N GLY A 192 5.64 -7.80 -9.83
CA GLY A 192 6.61 -8.86 -10.07
C GLY A 192 6.62 -9.39 -11.51
N GLY A 193 6.14 -8.59 -12.47
CA GLY A 193 6.03 -8.99 -13.87
C GLY A 193 4.73 -9.70 -14.23
N GLU A 194 3.86 -9.97 -13.26
CA GLU A 194 2.56 -10.63 -13.48
C GLU A 194 1.48 -9.68 -14.05
N GLY A 195 1.82 -8.39 -14.21
CA GLY A 195 0.91 -7.38 -14.75
C GLY A 195 -0.37 -7.25 -13.93
N CYS A 196 -1.53 -7.24 -14.62
CA CYS A 196 -2.86 -7.14 -14.01
C CYS A 196 -3.53 -8.49 -13.74
N VAL A 197 -2.91 -9.62 -14.08
CA VAL A 197 -3.56 -10.95 -13.99
C VAL A 197 -4.07 -11.25 -12.58
N ALA A 198 -3.28 -10.92 -11.57
CA ALA A 198 -3.61 -11.15 -10.17
C ALA A 198 -4.52 -10.09 -9.54
N ALA A 199 -4.80 -8.99 -10.24
CA ALA A 199 -5.87 -8.07 -9.88
C ALA A 199 -7.24 -8.60 -10.31
N GLY A 200 -7.29 -9.51 -11.29
CA GLY A 200 -8.50 -10.08 -11.84
C GLY A 200 -9.26 -10.90 -10.79
N LEU A 201 -10.39 -10.38 -10.33
CA LEU A 201 -11.20 -10.99 -9.26
C LEU A 201 -12.19 -12.05 -9.76
N ASN A 202 -11.81 -12.93 -10.69
CA ASN A 202 -12.59 -14.09 -11.16
C ASN A 202 -14.14 -13.94 -11.07
N GLY A 203 -14.71 -12.88 -11.65
CA GLY A 203 -16.16 -12.63 -11.67
C GLY A 203 -16.73 -11.72 -10.58
N GLN A 204 -15.91 -11.02 -9.80
CA GLN A 204 -16.39 -9.99 -8.86
C GLN A 204 -16.63 -8.62 -9.48
N ASN A 205 -16.41 -8.46 -10.80
CA ASN A 205 -16.80 -7.26 -11.54
C ASN A 205 -16.22 -5.98 -10.89
N ALA A 206 -14.90 -5.92 -10.78
CA ALA A 206 -14.13 -4.87 -10.14
C ALA A 206 -13.18 -4.15 -11.12
N PHE A 207 -12.96 -2.87 -10.83
CA PHE A 207 -11.95 -2.04 -11.48
C PHE A 207 -11.08 -1.38 -10.41
N PHE A 208 -9.77 -1.45 -10.56
CA PHE A 208 -8.80 -0.85 -9.65
C PHE A 208 -7.97 0.19 -10.37
N ALA A 209 -8.32 1.46 -10.15
CA ALA A 209 -7.69 2.60 -10.82
C ALA A 209 -6.29 2.89 -10.27
N ILE A 210 -5.49 3.55 -11.11
CA ILE A 210 -4.20 4.14 -10.74
C ILE A 210 -4.18 5.63 -11.13
N ARG A 211 -3.21 6.42 -10.67
CA ARG A 211 -3.15 7.87 -10.99
C ARG A 211 -2.80 8.18 -12.46
N GLN A 212 -2.65 7.17 -13.31
CA GLN A 212 -2.46 7.35 -14.74
C GLN A 212 -3.80 7.70 -15.40
N ALA A 213 -3.80 8.79 -16.15
CA ALA A 213 -4.89 9.19 -17.03
C ALA A 213 -4.46 9.19 -18.51
N GLY A 214 -5.37 9.64 -19.37
CA GLY A 214 -5.15 9.77 -20.80
C GLY A 214 -5.93 10.93 -21.40
N SER A 215 -5.85 11.05 -22.72
CA SER A 215 -6.49 12.13 -23.47
C SER A 215 -7.89 11.79 -24.01
N GLY A 216 -8.42 10.60 -23.76
CA GLY A 216 -9.71 10.15 -24.34
C GLY A 216 -9.59 9.09 -25.44
N ALA A 217 -8.37 8.82 -25.91
CA ALA A 217 -8.13 7.98 -27.10
C ALA A 217 -7.74 6.54 -26.73
N ALA A 218 -8.17 6.05 -25.55
CA ALA A 218 -7.72 4.77 -24.97
C ALA A 218 -6.18 4.64 -24.87
N ALA A 219 -5.50 5.79 -24.81
CA ALA A 219 -4.05 5.90 -24.76
C ALA A 219 -3.63 6.57 -23.45
N CYS A 220 -2.69 5.94 -22.75
CA CYS A 220 -2.14 6.44 -21.52
C CYS A 220 -1.15 7.57 -21.81
N GLY A 221 -1.23 8.66 -21.04
CA GLY A 221 -0.39 9.82 -21.30
C GLY A 221 -0.75 11.02 -20.45
N PRO A 222 -0.23 12.21 -20.80
CA PRO A 222 -0.66 13.43 -20.14
C PRO A 222 -2.13 13.69 -20.44
N GLY A 223 -2.90 14.03 -19.42
CA GLY A 223 -4.33 14.29 -19.55
C GLY A 223 -5.04 14.00 -18.25
N THR A 224 -6.33 14.30 -18.27
CA THR A 224 -7.24 14.07 -17.14
C THR A 224 -8.56 13.50 -17.62
N ASN A 225 -8.63 13.01 -18.86
CA ASN A 225 -9.83 12.41 -19.44
C ASN A 225 -9.95 10.98 -18.86
N ASP A 226 -9.66 9.91 -19.61
CA ASP A 226 -9.84 8.55 -19.09
C ASP A 226 -8.96 8.19 -17.89
N LEU A 227 -9.52 7.40 -16.96
CA LEU A 227 -8.82 6.69 -15.89
C LEU A 227 -8.41 5.30 -16.37
N PHE A 228 -7.26 4.80 -15.91
CA PHE A 228 -6.74 3.48 -16.25
C PHE A 228 -6.47 2.63 -15.01
N GLY A 229 -6.55 1.32 -15.17
CA GLY A 229 -6.44 0.40 -14.05
C GLY A 229 -6.37 -1.07 -14.46
N CYS A 230 -6.45 -1.93 -13.45
CA CYS A 230 -6.60 -3.36 -13.64
C CYS A 230 -8.04 -3.81 -13.30
N GLY A 231 -8.54 -4.86 -13.96
CA GLY A 231 -9.81 -5.47 -13.55
C GLY A 231 -10.52 -6.27 -14.63
N ASP A 232 -11.74 -6.70 -14.33
CA ASP A 232 -12.62 -7.36 -15.29
C ASP A 232 -13.68 -6.40 -15.87
N VAL A 233 -13.81 -5.17 -15.32
CA VAL A 233 -14.73 -4.12 -15.80
C VAL A 233 -14.00 -2.99 -16.53
N GLY A 234 -14.67 -2.39 -17.51
CA GLY A 234 -14.12 -1.35 -18.37
C GLY A 234 -13.86 -1.87 -19.78
N ALA A 235 -13.61 -0.95 -20.70
CA ALA A 235 -13.17 -1.33 -22.04
C ALA A 235 -11.68 -1.70 -22.03
N PRO A 236 -11.23 -2.61 -22.90
CA PRO A 236 -9.81 -2.91 -23.05
C PRO A 236 -9.10 -1.68 -23.69
N PRO A 237 -8.02 -1.16 -23.07
CA PRO A 237 -7.24 -0.06 -23.63
C PRO A 237 -6.27 -0.56 -24.69
N ASP A 238 -5.59 0.37 -25.35
CA ASP A 238 -4.50 0.04 -26.27
C ASP A 238 -3.30 -0.55 -25.51
N ALA A 239 -3.01 -1.82 -25.78
CA ALA A 239 -1.93 -2.56 -25.13
C ALA A 239 -0.53 -1.98 -25.40
N GLU A 240 -0.32 -1.25 -26.48
CA GLU A 240 0.99 -0.66 -26.81
C GLU A 240 1.30 0.56 -25.93
N THR A 241 0.27 1.32 -25.55
CA THR A 241 0.44 2.57 -24.80
C THR A 241 0.11 2.43 -23.31
N CYS A 242 -0.74 1.47 -22.94
CA CYS A 242 -1.25 1.35 -21.59
C CYS A 242 -0.79 0.12 -20.81
N ALA A 243 -0.06 -0.81 -21.41
CA ALA A 243 0.41 -1.99 -20.68
C ALA A 243 1.21 -1.59 -19.41
N PRO A 244 0.98 -2.28 -18.28
CA PRO A 244 0.19 -3.51 -18.12
C PRO A 244 -1.30 -3.30 -17.84
N LEU A 245 -1.80 -2.05 -17.86
CA LEU A 245 -3.19 -1.74 -17.55
C LEU A 245 -4.10 -2.29 -18.65
N ASP A 246 -5.11 -3.05 -18.25
CA ASP A 246 -5.97 -3.81 -19.15
C ASP A 246 -7.40 -3.30 -19.20
N ARG A 247 -7.74 -2.26 -18.44
CA ARG A 247 -9.06 -1.62 -18.42
C ARG A 247 -8.96 -0.10 -18.29
N PHE A 248 -9.96 0.61 -18.81
CA PHE A 248 -10.12 2.06 -18.64
C PHE A 248 -11.59 2.49 -18.44
N SER A 249 -11.79 3.70 -17.91
CA SER A 249 -13.10 4.21 -17.49
C SER A 249 -14.03 4.57 -18.64
N GLY A 250 -13.46 5.03 -19.76
CA GLY A 250 -14.19 5.74 -20.81
C GLY A 250 -14.70 7.10 -20.33
N ASP A 251 -15.03 7.97 -21.30
CA ASP A 251 -15.55 9.30 -21.03
C ASP A 251 -16.77 9.26 -20.11
N LEU A 252 -16.76 10.13 -19.10
CA LEU A 252 -17.66 10.20 -17.94
C LEU A 252 -17.89 8.87 -17.20
N CYS A 253 -16.84 8.07 -17.01
CA CYS A 253 -16.89 6.75 -16.38
C CYS A 253 -17.87 5.77 -17.07
N THR A 254 -18.23 5.97 -18.34
CA THR A 254 -19.31 5.22 -19.00
C THR A 254 -19.07 3.71 -19.13
N SER A 255 -17.82 3.26 -19.02
CA SER A 255 -17.45 1.84 -19.07
C SER A 255 -17.42 1.18 -17.69
N LEU A 256 -17.61 1.94 -16.61
CA LEU A 256 -17.57 1.47 -15.22
C LEU A 256 -18.98 1.36 -14.61
N PRO A 257 -19.14 0.64 -13.49
CA PRO A 257 -20.41 0.59 -12.77
C PRO A 257 -20.79 1.99 -12.23
N THR A 258 -22.09 2.22 -12.01
CA THR A 258 -22.62 3.50 -11.51
C THR A 258 -22.15 3.90 -10.11
N THR A 259 -21.39 3.03 -9.44
CA THR A 259 -20.69 3.36 -8.19
C THR A 259 -19.54 4.33 -8.40
N TRP A 260 -19.02 4.43 -9.64
CA TRP A 260 -18.01 5.38 -10.08
C TRP A 260 -18.67 6.61 -10.71
N ALA A 261 -18.21 7.80 -10.32
CA ALA A 261 -18.70 9.06 -10.86
C ALA A 261 -17.53 9.96 -11.24
N CYS A 262 -17.31 10.14 -12.54
CA CYS A 262 -16.24 10.95 -13.13
C CYS A 262 -16.59 12.46 -13.23
N GLY A 263 -17.66 12.90 -12.56
CA GLY A 263 -18.17 14.28 -12.64
C GLY A 263 -18.99 14.54 -13.91
N ALA A 264 -19.12 15.81 -14.29
CA ALA A 264 -19.85 16.24 -15.49
C ALA A 264 -18.94 16.76 -16.61
N ASP A 265 -17.65 16.94 -16.32
CA ASP A 265 -16.64 17.39 -17.28
C ASP A 265 -15.80 16.21 -17.75
N GLY A 266 -16.08 15.75 -18.97
CA GLY A 266 -15.35 14.66 -19.62
C GLY A 266 -13.87 14.98 -19.90
N GLY A 267 -13.46 16.26 -19.84
CA GLY A 267 -12.05 16.62 -19.96
C GLY A 267 -11.23 16.38 -18.68
N ASN A 268 -11.88 16.18 -17.53
CA ASN A 268 -11.23 16.19 -16.22
C ASN A 268 -11.77 15.11 -15.26
N GLU A 269 -11.99 13.91 -15.76
CA GLU A 269 -12.38 12.77 -14.93
C GLU A 269 -11.36 12.48 -13.83
N LEU A 270 -10.06 12.53 -14.11
CA LEU A 270 -9.00 12.31 -13.09
C LEU A 270 -9.13 13.27 -11.90
N GLY A 271 -9.54 14.52 -12.14
CA GLY A 271 -9.73 15.51 -11.10
C GLY A 271 -11.07 15.41 -10.37
N ASN A 272 -12.07 14.79 -11.00
CA ASN A 272 -13.46 14.79 -10.52
C ASN A 272 -13.91 13.44 -9.95
N VAL A 273 -13.19 12.35 -10.22
CA VAL A 273 -13.67 11.01 -9.90
C VAL A 273 -13.92 10.82 -8.42
N THR A 274 -15.10 10.30 -8.10
CA THR A 274 -15.51 9.81 -6.79
C THR A 274 -16.06 8.39 -6.90
N LYS A 275 -16.09 7.68 -5.79
CA LYS A 275 -16.69 6.34 -5.71
C LYS A 275 -17.50 6.21 -4.43
N THR A 276 -18.82 6.17 -4.55
CA THR A 276 -19.72 6.33 -3.39
C THR A 276 -20.16 5.01 -2.76
N ALA A 277 -19.65 3.88 -3.24
CA ALA A 277 -19.93 2.55 -2.72
C ALA A 277 -18.64 1.72 -2.63
N SER A 278 -18.63 0.73 -1.76
CA SER A 278 -17.47 -0.15 -1.52
C SER A 278 -17.26 -1.17 -2.63
N GLU A 279 -18.33 -1.62 -3.29
CA GLU A 279 -18.30 -2.67 -4.31
C GLU A 279 -17.73 -2.18 -5.65
N GLY A 280 -17.32 -3.13 -6.50
CA GLY A 280 -16.85 -2.82 -7.85
C GLY A 280 -15.42 -2.27 -7.92
N GLY A 281 -14.60 -2.57 -6.91
CA GLY A 281 -13.16 -2.27 -6.87
C GLY A 281 -12.81 -0.98 -6.12
N GLY A 282 -11.74 -0.32 -6.56
CA GLY A 282 -11.14 0.80 -5.86
C GLY A 282 -9.84 1.22 -6.54
N VAL A 283 -8.71 1.09 -5.85
CA VAL A 283 -7.40 1.48 -6.39
C VAL A 283 -6.32 0.42 -6.22
N LEU A 284 -5.28 0.51 -7.03
CA LEU A 284 -4.03 -0.21 -6.75
C LEU A 284 -3.16 0.63 -5.84
N CYS A 285 -2.74 0.02 -4.73
CA CYS A 285 -1.77 0.59 -3.80
C CYS A 285 -0.39 -0.03 -4.05
N CYS A 286 0.59 0.82 -4.33
CA CYS A 286 1.97 0.46 -4.52
C CYS A 286 2.75 0.76 -3.24
N ARG A 287 3.62 -0.17 -2.83
CA ARG A 287 4.49 0.02 -1.68
C ARG A 287 5.49 1.13 -1.97
N ASP A 288 5.70 2.01 -1.01
CA ASP A 288 6.74 3.03 -1.09
C ASP A 288 8.11 2.37 -1.30
N GLY A 289 9.03 3.07 -1.96
CA GLY A 289 10.41 2.59 -2.07
C GLY A 289 11.10 2.55 -0.70
N PRO A 290 12.10 1.66 -0.50
CA PRO A 290 13.00 1.78 0.64
C PRO A 290 13.78 3.11 0.64
#